data_AF-A0A9C9PMT1-F1
#
_entry.id   AF-A0A9C9PMT1-F1
#
_cell.length_a   1.000
_cell.length_b   1.000
_cell.length_c   1.000
_cell.angle_alpha   90.00
_cell.angle_beta   90.00
_cell.angle_gamma   90.00
#
_symmetry.space_group_name_H-M   'P 1'
#
loop_
_entity.id
_entity.type
_entity.pdbx_description
1 polymer ?
#
loop_
_entity_poly.entity_id
_entity_poly.type
_entity_poly.pdbx_seq_one_letter_code
_entity_poly.pdbx_strand_id
1 'polypeptide(L)'
;MRFESSAFEHGGKIPSKYTCDGKNINPPFKIRDIPRGAKSLTLIMDDPDVPRHLKADGIWDHWVLFNMHCGLWEIREGEEPEGTQGLGTDYNLDYSGPCPPDTEHCYYFKLYALDTTLHLPVKSTKSQVEQAMEGHIMAQTELMGRYERLKR
;
A
#
# COMPACT_ATOMS: atom_id res chain seq x y z
N MET A 1 13.49 -9.24 4.27
CA MET A 1 12.71 -8.51 3.24
C MET A 1 12.87 -7.02 3.45
N ARG A 2 13.07 -6.28 2.38
CA ARG A 2 13.18 -4.81 2.37
C ARG A 2 12.24 -4.24 1.31
N PHE A 3 11.70 -3.07 1.61
CA PHE A 3 10.81 -2.32 0.75
C PHE A 3 11.17 -0.85 0.80
N GLU A 4 11.62 -0.32 -0.33
CA GLU A 4 12.24 1.01 -0.42
C GLU A 4 11.69 1.76 -1.62
N SER A 5 11.62 3.08 -1.54
CA SER A 5 11.29 3.94 -2.68
C SER A 5 12.47 4.86 -2.99
N SER A 6 12.73 5.13 -4.26
CA SER A 6 13.67 6.20 -4.66
C SER A 6 13.05 7.59 -4.58
N ALA A 7 11.73 7.69 -4.38
CA ALA A 7 11.01 8.95 -4.31
C ALA A 7 11.06 9.60 -2.92
N PHE A 8 11.14 8.79 -1.86
CA PHE A 8 11.21 9.26 -0.48
C PHE A 8 11.82 8.18 0.43
N GLU A 9 12.50 8.61 1.48
CA GLU A 9 13.00 7.73 2.54
C GLU A 9 11.90 7.41 3.56
N HIS A 10 12.11 6.39 4.39
CA HIS A 10 11.18 6.08 5.48
C HIS A 10 11.02 7.28 6.43
N GLY A 11 9.78 7.73 6.65
CA GLY A 11 9.44 8.94 7.39
C GLY A 11 9.70 10.25 6.63
N GLY A 12 10.09 10.17 5.36
CA GLY A 12 10.28 11.32 4.47
C GLY A 12 8.97 11.86 3.91
N LYS A 13 9.03 12.99 3.20
CA LYS A 13 7.87 13.58 2.53
C LYS A 13 7.63 12.91 1.18
N ILE A 14 6.40 12.44 0.95
CA ILE A 14 5.95 11.92 -0.34
C ILE A 14 5.85 13.11 -1.32
N PRO A 15 6.52 13.06 -2.49
CA PRO A 15 6.38 14.12 -3.49
C PRO A 15 4.93 14.29 -3.96
N SER A 16 4.48 15.53 -4.13
CA SER A 16 3.10 15.86 -4.56
C SER A 16 2.69 15.20 -5.88
N LYS A 17 3.65 14.80 -6.72
CA LYS A 17 3.41 14.01 -7.92
C LYS A 17 2.58 12.74 -7.67
N TYR A 18 2.77 12.10 -6.52
CA TYR A 18 2.10 10.85 -6.15
C TYR A 18 0.80 11.07 -5.37
N THR A 19 0.35 12.31 -5.23
CA THR A 19 -0.80 12.69 -4.39
C THR A 19 -1.90 13.29 -5.25
N CYS A 20 -3.05 13.61 -4.63
CA CYS A 20 -4.17 14.26 -5.31
C CYS A 20 -3.86 15.68 -5.84
N ASP A 21 -2.77 16.31 -5.37
CA ASP A 21 -2.32 17.63 -5.86
C ASP A 21 -1.39 17.52 -7.09
N GLY A 22 -1.09 16.31 -7.55
CA GLY A 22 -0.21 16.05 -8.69
C GLY A 22 -0.81 15.08 -9.71
N LYS A 23 -0.05 14.05 -10.09
CA LYS A 23 -0.47 13.06 -11.10
C LYS A 23 -1.30 11.92 -10.50
N ASN A 24 -1.30 11.78 -9.16
CA ASN A 24 -1.98 10.71 -8.44
C ASN A 24 -1.63 9.30 -8.97
N ILE A 25 -0.34 9.04 -9.17
CA ILE A 25 0.20 7.74 -9.61
C ILE A 25 1.02 7.10 -8.48
N ASN A 26 1.23 5.78 -8.52
CA ASN A 26 2.03 5.11 -7.50
C ASN A 26 3.51 5.54 -7.55
N PRO A 27 4.19 5.66 -6.39
CA PRO A 27 5.64 5.81 -6.33
C PRO A 27 6.38 4.59 -6.91
N PRO A 28 7.65 4.76 -7.33
CA PRO A 28 8.51 3.62 -7.63
C PRO A 28 8.92 2.91 -6.34
N PHE A 29 8.82 1.58 -6.31
CA PHE A 29 9.25 0.76 -5.18
C PHE A 29 10.23 -0.32 -5.61
N LYS A 30 11.18 -0.65 -4.73
CA LYS A 30 12.09 -1.78 -4.87
C LYS A 30 11.86 -2.77 -3.76
N ILE A 31 11.80 -4.04 -4.13
CA ILE A 31 11.57 -5.16 -3.23
C ILE A 31 12.83 -6.02 -3.22
N ARG A 32 13.35 -6.32 -2.03
CA ARG A 32 14.54 -7.16 -1.86
C ARG A 32 14.35 -8.15 -0.73
N ASP A 33 15.18 -9.19 -0.74
CA ASP A 33 15.31 -10.17 0.35
C ASP A 33 13.98 -10.84 0.70
N ILE A 34 13.20 -11.20 -0.33
CA ILE A 34 11.96 -11.99 -0.20
C ILE A 34 12.34 -13.39 0.30
N PRO A 35 11.67 -13.92 1.34
CA PRO A 35 11.97 -15.25 1.86
C PRO A 35 11.86 -16.33 0.79
N ARG A 36 12.82 -17.26 0.79
CA ARG A 36 12.74 -18.46 -0.06
C ARG A 36 11.50 -19.27 0.35
N GLY A 37 10.69 -19.64 -0.62
CA GLY A 37 9.45 -20.39 -0.40
C GLY A 37 8.18 -19.52 -0.37
N ALA A 38 8.32 -18.19 -0.43
CA ALA A 38 7.18 -17.31 -0.65
C ALA A 38 6.50 -17.66 -1.98
N LYS A 39 5.17 -17.77 -1.96
CA LYS A 39 4.33 -18.04 -3.14
C LYS A 39 3.68 -16.78 -3.69
N SER A 40 3.39 -15.80 -2.84
CA SER A 40 2.84 -14.52 -3.26
C SER A 40 3.28 -13.36 -2.38
N LEU A 41 3.10 -12.15 -2.89
CA LEU A 41 3.24 -10.91 -2.13
C LEU A 41 1.89 -10.18 -2.02
N THR A 42 1.71 -9.47 -0.92
CA THR A 42 0.58 -8.57 -0.69
C THR A 42 1.10 -7.18 -0.32
N LEU A 43 0.58 -6.15 -0.96
CA LEU A 43 0.85 -4.74 -0.70
C LEU A 43 -0.44 -4.06 -0.23
N ILE A 44 -0.36 -3.41 0.93
CA ILE A 44 -1.44 -2.62 1.51
C ILE A 44 -0.88 -1.24 1.80
N MET A 45 -1.56 -0.20 1.34
CA MET A 45 -1.31 1.17 1.74
C MET A 45 -2.49 1.66 2.57
N ASP A 46 -2.24 2.08 3.80
CA ASP A 46 -3.25 2.70 4.67
C ASP A 46 -2.78 3.98 5.36
N ASP A 47 -3.75 4.79 5.76
CA ASP A 47 -3.61 6.06 6.46
C ASP A 47 -4.41 5.99 7.78
N PRO A 48 -3.74 5.81 8.94
CA PRO A 48 -4.37 5.77 10.26
C PRO A 48 -4.63 7.16 10.86
N ASP A 49 -4.21 8.24 10.17
CA ASP A 49 -4.38 9.61 10.64
C ASP A 49 -5.70 10.22 10.13
N VAL A 50 -6.47 9.47 9.34
CA VAL A 50 -7.77 9.93 8.84
C VAL A 50 -8.70 10.33 10.00
N PRO A 51 -9.32 11.52 9.94
CA PRO A 51 -10.21 11.95 10.98
C PRO A 51 -11.38 10.99 11.21
N ARG A 52 -11.60 10.59 12.47
CA ARG A 52 -12.64 9.60 12.83
C ARG A 52 -14.07 9.99 12.44
N HIS A 53 -14.31 11.28 12.23
CA HIS A 53 -15.60 11.77 11.75
C HIS A 53 -15.83 11.51 10.25
N LEU A 54 -14.75 11.32 9.47
CA LEU A 54 -14.81 10.89 8.08
C LEU A 54 -14.82 9.36 7.97
N LYS A 55 -14.14 8.67 8.90
CA LYS A 55 -14.06 7.21 8.92
C LYS A 55 -14.05 6.69 10.37
N ALA A 56 -15.09 5.95 10.75
CA ALA A 56 -15.31 5.54 12.15
C ALA A 56 -14.20 4.65 12.74
N ASP A 57 -13.56 3.79 11.94
CA ASP A 57 -12.44 2.94 12.37
C ASP A 57 -11.10 3.69 12.44
N GLY A 58 -11.04 4.92 11.91
CA GLY A 58 -9.84 5.74 11.88
C GLY A 58 -8.76 5.23 10.94
N ILE A 59 -9.09 4.41 9.94
CA ILE A 59 -8.12 3.95 8.93
C ILE A 59 -8.68 4.08 7.52
N TRP A 60 -7.93 4.75 6.64
CA TRP A 60 -8.26 4.86 5.23
C TRP A 60 -7.37 3.97 4.38
N ASP A 61 -7.99 3.03 3.65
CA ASP A 61 -7.27 2.11 2.78
C ASP A 61 -7.09 2.74 1.39
N HIS A 62 -5.85 3.07 1.06
CA HIS A 62 -5.48 3.77 -0.18
C HIS A 62 -5.17 2.82 -1.33
N TRP A 63 -4.63 1.64 -1.02
CA TRP A 63 -4.28 0.64 -2.04
C TRP A 63 -4.25 -0.75 -1.41
N VAL A 64 -4.94 -1.72 -2.01
CA VAL A 64 -4.95 -3.11 -1.55
C VAL A 64 -4.70 -3.99 -2.76
N LEU A 65 -3.57 -4.69 -2.79
CA LEU A 65 -3.16 -5.55 -3.90
C LEU A 65 -2.53 -6.83 -3.36
N PHE A 66 -3.10 -7.97 -3.69
CA PHE A 66 -2.65 -9.27 -3.20
C PHE A 66 -2.38 -10.23 -4.35
N ASN A 67 -1.80 -11.40 -4.06
CA ASN A 67 -1.40 -12.38 -5.06
C ASN A 67 -0.40 -11.86 -6.12
N MET A 68 0.42 -10.86 -5.77
CA MET A 68 1.51 -10.43 -6.65
C MET A 68 2.59 -11.52 -6.75
N HIS A 69 3.28 -11.57 -7.89
CA HIS A 69 4.34 -12.54 -8.14
C HIS A 69 5.48 -12.42 -7.10
N CYS A 70 5.90 -13.54 -6.49
CA CYS A 70 6.94 -13.54 -5.45
C CYS A 70 8.36 -13.26 -5.95
N GLY A 71 8.58 -13.25 -7.26
CA GLY A 71 9.84 -12.78 -7.88
C GLY A 71 9.83 -11.30 -8.28
N LEU A 72 8.78 -10.54 -7.93
CA LEU A 72 8.71 -9.11 -8.17
C LEU A 72 9.80 -8.39 -7.36
N TRP A 73 10.65 -7.63 -8.06
CA TRP A 73 11.78 -6.90 -7.45
C TRP A 73 11.63 -5.38 -7.58
N GLU A 74 10.70 -4.92 -8.41
CA GLU A 74 10.40 -3.51 -8.63
C GLU A 74 8.92 -3.31 -8.98
N ILE A 75 8.34 -2.23 -8.46
CA ILE A 75 7.10 -1.65 -8.91
C ILE A 75 7.47 -0.32 -9.55
N ARG A 76 7.20 -0.16 -10.84
CA ARG A 76 7.61 1.02 -11.60
C ARG A 76 6.65 2.16 -11.31
N GLU A 77 7.15 3.38 -11.42
CA GLU A 77 6.34 4.57 -11.21
C GLU A 77 5.15 4.60 -12.19
N GLY A 78 3.93 4.75 -11.67
CA GLY A 78 2.71 4.79 -12.48
C GLY A 78 2.34 3.49 -13.19
N GLU A 79 2.99 2.39 -12.84
CA GLU A 79 2.69 1.05 -13.34
C GLU A 79 2.38 0.13 -12.15
N GLU A 80 1.10 -0.22 -11.99
CA GLU A 80 0.70 -1.20 -10.97
C GLU A 80 1.14 -2.61 -11.36
N PRO A 81 1.68 -3.39 -10.41
CA PRO A 81 2.11 -4.74 -10.70
C PRO A 81 0.90 -5.66 -10.90
N GLU A 82 1.10 -6.75 -11.63
CA GLU A 82 0.08 -7.78 -11.77
C GLU A 82 -0.24 -8.45 -10.42
N GLY A 83 -1.53 -8.59 -10.14
CA GLY A 83 -2.06 -9.15 -8.91
C GLY A 83 -3.59 -9.12 -8.90
N THR A 84 -4.19 -9.42 -7.75
CA THR A 84 -5.62 -9.32 -7.52
C THR A 84 -5.93 -8.05 -6.74
N GLN A 85 -6.73 -7.16 -7.32
CA GLN A 85 -7.10 -5.90 -6.69
C GLN A 85 -8.09 -6.11 -5.55
N GLY A 86 -7.75 -5.60 -4.37
CA GLY A 86 -8.69 -5.43 -3.27
C GLY A 86 -9.51 -4.15 -3.42
N LEU A 87 -10.40 -3.91 -2.46
CA LEU A 87 -11.22 -2.71 -2.41
C LEU A 87 -10.64 -1.72 -1.40
N GLY A 88 -10.22 -0.55 -1.88
CA GLY A 88 -9.86 0.59 -1.04
C GLY A 88 -11.08 1.28 -0.44
N THR A 89 -10.86 2.20 0.50
CA THR A 89 -11.95 2.87 1.23
C THR A 89 -12.82 3.74 0.33
N ASP A 90 -12.26 4.32 -0.74
CA ASP A 90 -12.99 5.15 -1.71
C ASP A 90 -13.56 4.32 -2.88
N TYR A 91 -13.78 3.02 -2.67
CA TYR A 91 -14.19 2.06 -3.70
C TYR A 91 -13.21 1.93 -4.88
N ASN A 92 -11.97 2.41 -4.72
CA ASN A 92 -10.89 2.27 -5.68
C ASN A 92 -10.36 0.82 -5.73
N LEU A 93 -9.86 0.43 -6.90
CA LEU A 93 -9.21 -0.88 -7.14
C LEU A 93 -7.71 -0.74 -7.39
N ASP A 94 -7.32 0.47 -7.76
CA ASP A 94 -6.00 0.96 -8.09
C ASP A 94 -5.45 1.84 -6.97
N TYR A 95 -4.21 2.29 -7.14
CA TYR A 95 -3.58 3.23 -6.23
C TYR A 95 -4.39 4.54 -6.11
N SER A 96 -4.81 4.88 -4.90
CA SER A 96 -5.35 6.20 -4.56
C SER A 96 -4.34 6.96 -3.70
N GLY A 97 -3.76 8.04 -4.24
CA GLY A 97 -2.70 8.77 -3.56
C GLY A 97 -3.16 9.59 -2.36
N PRO A 98 -2.21 10.08 -1.53
CA PRO A 98 -2.47 10.97 -0.41
C PRO A 98 -3.36 12.17 -0.76
N CYS A 99 -4.36 12.46 0.07
CA CYS A 99 -5.18 13.67 -0.06
C CYS A 99 -5.68 14.16 1.31
N PRO A 100 -4.77 14.47 2.26
CA PRO A 100 -5.17 14.79 3.61
C PRO A 100 -5.92 16.13 3.65
N PRO A 101 -7.08 16.22 4.33
CA PRO A 101 -7.93 17.41 4.27
C PRO A 101 -7.48 18.54 5.23
N ASP A 102 -6.71 18.22 6.26
CA ASP A 102 -6.52 19.07 7.43
C ASP A 102 -5.05 19.23 7.86
N THR A 103 -4.33 18.13 8.05
CA THR A 103 -2.98 18.11 8.63
C THR A 103 -1.99 17.24 7.83
N GLU A 104 -0.76 17.11 8.31
CA GLU A 104 0.17 16.12 7.77
C GLU A 104 -0.27 14.72 8.20
N HIS A 105 -0.49 13.82 7.24
CA HIS A 105 -0.83 12.42 7.48
C HIS A 105 0.34 11.50 7.15
N CYS A 106 0.39 10.37 7.85
CA CYS A 106 1.32 9.27 7.61
C CYS A 106 0.66 8.18 6.76
N TYR A 107 1.30 7.82 5.66
CA TYR A 107 0.86 6.76 4.76
C TYR A 107 1.81 5.56 4.88
N TYR A 108 1.27 4.42 5.28
CA TYR A 108 2.02 3.21 5.54
C TYR A 108 1.87 2.24 4.38
N PHE A 109 2.95 1.98 3.67
CA PHE A 109 3.03 0.97 2.62
C PHE A 109 3.59 -0.32 3.22
N LYS A 110 2.70 -1.28 3.48
CA LYS A 110 3.00 -2.57 4.12
C LYS A 110 3.11 -3.64 3.05
N LEU A 111 4.26 -4.31 3.00
CA LEU A 111 4.51 -5.42 2.10
C LEU A 111 4.64 -6.72 2.90
N TYR A 112 3.94 -7.75 2.46
CA TYR A 112 3.92 -9.07 3.07
C TYR A 112 4.35 -10.12 2.05
N ALA A 113 5.13 -11.10 2.50
CA ALA A 113 5.43 -12.31 1.74
C ALA A 113 4.70 -13.49 2.38
N LEU A 114 3.94 -14.22 1.57
CA LEU A 114 3.09 -15.32 2.02
C LEU A 114 3.58 -16.67 1.51
N ASP A 115 3.41 -17.73 2.29
CA ASP A 115 3.69 -19.11 1.88
C ASP A 115 2.56 -19.73 1.02
N THR A 116 1.53 -18.94 0.74
CA THR A 116 0.32 -19.31 0.00
C THR A 116 -0.11 -18.21 -0.98
N THR A 117 -1.07 -18.53 -1.83
CA THR A 117 -1.89 -17.58 -2.60
C THR A 117 -3.26 -17.47 -1.94
N LEU A 118 -3.79 -16.26 -1.84
CA LEU A 118 -5.09 -16.00 -1.23
C LEU A 118 -6.22 -16.32 -2.23
N HIS A 119 -7.15 -17.18 -1.83
CA HIS A 119 -8.32 -17.54 -2.63
C HIS A 119 -9.48 -16.58 -2.35
N LEU A 120 -9.26 -15.31 -2.66
CA LEU A 120 -10.22 -14.22 -2.48
C LEU A 120 -10.61 -13.61 -3.83
N PRO A 121 -11.86 -13.19 -4.00
CA PRO A 121 -12.27 -12.48 -5.21
C PRO A 121 -11.65 -11.09 -5.31
N VAL A 122 -11.62 -10.54 -6.53
CA VAL A 122 -11.38 -9.11 -6.74
C VAL A 122 -12.37 -8.29 -5.90
N LYS A 123 -11.93 -7.13 -5.40
CA LYS A 123 -12.67 -6.24 -4.49
C LYS A 123 -12.86 -6.78 -3.07
N SER A 124 -12.09 -7.79 -2.66
CA SER A 124 -12.01 -8.13 -1.24
C SER A 124 -11.45 -6.96 -0.43
N THR A 125 -12.03 -6.72 0.75
CA THR A 125 -11.62 -5.61 1.63
C THR A 125 -10.26 -5.90 2.28
N LYS A 126 -9.57 -4.87 2.77
CA LYS A 126 -8.35 -5.04 3.55
C LYS A 126 -8.52 -6.07 4.67
N SER A 127 -9.60 -5.96 5.45
CA SER A 127 -9.87 -6.89 6.55
C SER A 127 -10.02 -8.36 6.10
N GLN A 128 -10.66 -8.62 4.96
CA GLN A 128 -10.74 -9.98 4.40
C GLN A 128 -9.36 -10.50 3.97
N VAL A 129 -8.56 -9.63 3.37
CA VAL A 129 -7.19 -9.96 2.93
C VAL A 129 -6.30 -10.25 4.16
N GLU A 130 -6.32 -9.40 5.17
CA GLU A 130 -5.58 -9.58 6.43
C GLU A 130 -5.99 -10.87 7.15
N GLN A 131 -7.28 -11.17 7.20
CA GLN A 131 -7.78 -12.42 7.78
C GLN A 131 -7.28 -13.64 7.00
N ALA A 132 -7.29 -13.59 5.67
CA ALA A 132 -6.80 -14.69 4.85
C ALA A 132 -5.27 -14.86 4.90
N MET A 133 -4.54 -13.82 5.29
CA MET A 133 -3.09 -13.85 5.49
C MET A 133 -2.69 -14.46 6.84
N GLU A 134 -3.60 -14.54 7.81
CA GLU A 134 -3.29 -15.04 9.15
C GLU A 134 -2.72 -16.47 9.09
N GLY A 135 -1.59 -16.69 9.77
CA GLY A 135 -0.87 -17.97 9.74
C GLY A 135 -0.02 -18.22 8.49
N HIS A 136 -0.07 -17.36 7.47
CA HIS A 136 0.66 -17.53 6.20
C HIS A 136 1.79 -16.51 5.97
N ILE A 137 1.92 -15.50 6.84
CA ILE A 137 2.95 -14.46 6.72
C ILE A 137 4.33 -15.02 7.04
N MET A 138 5.20 -15.10 6.02
CA MET A 138 6.60 -15.51 6.17
C MET A 138 7.51 -14.33 6.54
N ALA A 139 7.21 -13.16 6.00
CA ALA A 139 7.90 -11.91 6.32
C ALA A 139 7.00 -10.71 6.04
N GLN A 140 7.27 -9.61 6.73
CA GLN A 140 6.65 -8.32 6.49
C GLN A 140 7.69 -7.21 6.57
N THR A 141 7.44 -6.11 5.88
CA THR A 141 8.21 -4.87 5.97
C THR A 141 7.28 -3.70 5.67
N GLU A 142 7.68 -2.51 6.08
CA GLU A 142 6.88 -1.31 5.93
C GLU A 142 7.75 -0.13 5.48
N LEU A 143 7.19 0.69 4.61
CA LEU A 143 7.72 2.00 4.26
C LEU A 143 6.65 3.03 4.60
N MET A 144 6.98 3.99 5.45
CA MET A 144 6.06 5.08 5.79
C MET A 144 6.53 6.37 5.10
N GLY A 145 5.59 7.11 4.51
CA GLY A 145 5.82 8.44 3.98
C GLY A 145 4.79 9.43 4.53
N ARG A 146 5.18 10.69 4.67
CA ARG A 146 4.29 11.76 5.15
C ARG A 146 3.87 12.68 4.02
N TYR A 147 2.65 13.19 4.07
CA TYR A 147 2.20 14.23 3.15
C TYR A 147 1.33 15.26 3.86
N GLU A 148 1.55 16.52 3.54
CA GLU A 148 0.75 17.66 3.99
C GLU A 148 0.46 18.53 2.78
N ARG A 149 -0.80 18.93 2.61
CA ARG A 149 -1.17 19.84 1.51
C ARG A 149 -0.70 21.24 1.84
N LEU A 150 0.02 21.88 0.92
CA LEU A 150 0.36 23.29 1.05
C LEU A 150 -0.92 24.12 0.95
N LYS A 151 -1.34 24.76 2.05
CA LYS A 151 -2.41 25.76 2.03
C LYS A 151 -2.02 26.85 1.04
N ARG A 152 -2.81 26.99 -0.04
CA ARG A 152 -2.70 28.12 -0.96
C ARG A 152 -3.39 29.35 -0.37
#